data_AF-A0AAU7Z792-F1
#
_entry.id   AF-A0AAU7Z792-F1
#
_cell.length_a   1.000
_cell.length_b   1.000
_cell.length_c   1.000
_cell.angle_alpha   90.00
_cell.angle_beta   90.00
_cell.angle_gamma   90.00
#
_symmetry.space_group_name_H-M   'P 1'
#
loop_
_entity.id
_entity.type
_entity.pdbx_description
1 polymer ?
#
loop_
_entity_poly.entity_id
_entity_poly.type
_entity_poly.pdbx_seq_one_letter_code
_entity_poly.pdbx_strand_id
1 'polypeptide(L)'
;MSLSKSFALSALAVALVSSVSVAPAQVSISIGAAPICPYGYFDYAPYPCAPYGYYGPDWFTGGVFIGAGPWYHGHGNFYGHVDNRYDPHHGYAGPMPERGAQPFNHFQANEARDPQGHVGNAGHEPTNEHSAGYQGGGHPGGGSSHGGGDHGGGGHH
;
A
#
# COMPACT_ATOMS: atom_id res chain seq x y z
N MET A 1 -49.51 38.54 -18.05
CA MET A 1 -48.74 37.41 -18.62
C MET A 1 -49.61 36.16 -18.51
N SER A 2 -49.97 35.55 -19.65
CA SER A 2 -50.96 34.47 -19.73
C SER A 2 -50.54 33.24 -18.93
N LEU A 3 -51.43 32.69 -18.09
CA LEU A 3 -51.21 31.47 -17.29
C LEU A 3 -50.69 30.27 -18.12
N SER A 4 -51.02 30.23 -19.41
CA SER A 4 -50.55 29.22 -20.35
C SER A 4 -49.03 29.22 -20.55
N LYS A 5 -48.37 30.39 -20.50
CA LYS A 5 -46.90 30.50 -20.64
C LYS A 5 -46.18 30.00 -19.38
N SER A 6 -46.76 30.24 -18.20
CA SER A 6 -46.22 29.77 -16.92
C SER A 6 -46.30 28.25 -16.79
N PHE A 7 -47.39 27.64 -17.28
CA PHE A 7 -47.54 26.18 -17.30
C PHE A 7 -46.55 25.51 -18.25
N ALA A 8 -46.34 26.08 -19.44
CA ALA A 8 -45.39 25.55 -20.41
C ALA A 8 -43.94 25.61 -19.90
N LEU A 9 -43.55 26.70 -19.23
CA LEU A 9 -42.22 26.83 -18.63
C LEU A 9 -42.01 25.85 -17.47
N SER A 10 -43.03 25.65 -16.63
CA SER A 10 -42.95 24.69 -15.51
C SER A 10 -42.83 23.25 -16.00
N ALA A 11 -43.60 22.87 -17.02
CA ALA A 11 -43.51 21.54 -17.63
C ALA A 11 -42.14 21.27 -18.27
N LEU A 12 -41.55 22.28 -18.92
CA LEU A 12 -40.22 22.17 -19.51
C LEU A 12 -39.13 21.99 -18.43
N ALA A 13 -39.24 22.71 -17.31
CA ALA A 13 -38.28 22.61 -16.21
C ALA A 13 -38.33 21.24 -15.52
N VAL A 14 -39.52 20.70 -15.27
CA VAL A 14 -39.69 19.36 -14.67
C VAL A 14 -39.16 18.27 -15.61
N ALA A 15 -39.37 18.39 -16.92
CA ALA A 15 -38.83 17.47 -17.91
C ALA A 15 -37.30 17.46 -17.94
N LEU A 16 -36.65 18.62 -17.79
CA LEU A 16 -35.19 18.75 -17.80
C LEU A 16 -34.52 18.24 -16.50
N VAL A 17 -35.19 18.32 -15.35
CA VAL A 17 -34.67 17.77 -14.08
C VAL A 17 -34.81 16.24 -14.04
N SER A 18 -35.83 15.68 -14.71
CA SER A 18 -36.09 14.23 -14.70
C SER A 18 -35.09 13.43 -15.54
N SER A 19 -34.25 14.08 -16.35
CA SER A 19 -33.27 13.45 -17.24
C SER A 19 -31.84 13.42 -16.69
N VAL A 20 -31.60 13.90 -15.46
CA VAL A 20 -30.29 13.77 -14.80
C VAL A 20 -30.08 12.35 -14.28
N SER A 21 -29.60 11.47 -15.15
CA SER A 21 -29.07 10.18 -14.74
C SER A 21 -27.80 10.41 -13.91
N VAL A 22 -27.87 10.19 -12.61
CA VAL A 22 -26.67 9.96 -11.78
C VAL A 22 -26.17 8.58 -12.17
N ALA A 23 -25.28 8.52 -13.15
CA ALA A 23 -24.58 7.28 -13.47
C ALA A 23 -23.75 6.90 -12.23
N PRO A 24 -23.90 5.68 -11.69
CA PRO A 24 -22.89 5.17 -10.78
C PRO A 24 -21.56 5.19 -11.54
N ALA A 25 -20.53 5.81 -10.98
CA ALA A 25 -19.18 5.59 -11.46
C ALA A 25 -18.84 4.12 -11.20
N GLN A 26 -19.10 3.27 -12.20
CA GLN A 26 -18.76 1.85 -12.15
C GLN A 26 -17.23 1.78 -12.29
N VAL A 27 -16.51 1.89 -11.17
CA VAL A 27 -15.08 1.58 -11.14
C VAL A 27 -14.99 0.06 -11.19
N SER A 28 -14.96 -0.49 -12.41
CA SER A 28 -14.62 -1.89 -12.63
C SER A 28 -13.14 -2.05 -12.28
N ILE A 29 -12.85 -2.53 -11.08
CA ILE A 29 -11.49 -2.94 -10.71
C ILE A 29 -11.26 -4.29 -11.40
N SER A 30 -10.90 -4.24 -12.68
CA SER A 30 -10.28 -5.40 -13.32
C SER A 30 -8.97 -5.64 -12.57
N ILE A 31 -8.86 -6.74 -11.83
CA ILE A 31 -7.62 -7.15 -11.18
C ILE A 31 -6.65 -7.54 -12.30
N GLY A 32 -5.96 -6.52 -12.82
CA GLY A 32 -5.00 -6.63 -13.90
C GLY A 32 -3.63 -7.07 -13.40
N ALA A 33 -2.57 -6.67 -14.11
CA ALA A 33 -1.22 -6.83 -13.60
C ALA A 33 -1.01 -6.01 -12.30
N ALA A 34 -0.08 -6.45 -11.45
CA ALA A 34 0.27 -5.75 -10.22
C ALA A 34 0.76 -4.32 -10.53
N PRO A 35 0.49 -3.33 -9.65
CA PRO A 35 1.01 -1.97 -9.80
C PRO A 35 2.54 -1.96 -9.91
N ILE A 36 3.06 -1.20 -10.87
CA ILE A 36 4.51 -1.00 -11.03
C ILE A 36 4.93 0.19 -10.18
N CYS A 37 5.35 -0.09 -8.94
CA CYS A 37 5.74 0.91 -7.95
C CYS A 37 7.17 0.66 -7.45
N PRO A 38 7.96 1.70 -7.14
CA PRO A 38 9.37 1.53 -6.76
C PRO A 38 9.60 0.65 -5.52
N TYR A 39 8.72 0.74 -4.52
CA TYR A 39 8.87 0.09 -3.21
C TYR A 39 7.71 -0.82 -2.85
N GLY A 40 6.88 -1.16 -3.82
CA GLY A 40 5.59 -1.80 -3.60
C GLY A 40 4.42 -0.82 -3.56
N TYR A 41 3.25 -1.37 -3.24
CA TYR A 41 1.96 -0.69 -3.25
C TYR A 41 1.20 -1.09 -1.99
N PHE A 42 0.30 -0.24 -1.52
CA PHE A 42 -0.46 -0.52 -0.29
C PHE A 42 -1.28 -1.81 -0.39
N ASP A 43 -1.49 -2.45 0.75
CA ASP A 43 -2.26 -3.67 1.00
C ASP A 43 -3.77 -3.52 0.79
N TYR A 44 -4.25 -2.30 0.49
CA TYR A 44 -5.66 -1.99 0.29
C TYR A 44 -5.94 -1.39 -1.08
N ALA A 45 -7.14 -1.67 -1.62
CA ALA A 45 -7.60 -1.08 -2.87
C ALA A 45 -7.71 0.46 -2.78
N PRO A 46 -7.34 1.22 -3.84
CA PRO A 46 -7.02 0.77 -5.20
C PRO A 46 -5.54 0.40 -5.43
N TYR A 47 -4.81 0.02 -4.37
CA TYR A 47 -3.39 -0.37 -4.40
C TYR A 47 -2.45 0.73 -4.95
N PRO A 48 -2.49 1.98 -4.41
CA PRO A 48 -1.55 3.01 -4.83
C PRO A 48 -0.11 2.68 -4.40
N CYS A 49 0.88 3.27 -5.08
CA CYS A 49 2.29 3.07 -4.73
C CYS A 49 2.59 3.54 -3.31
N ALA A 50 3.16 2.67 -2.49
CA ALA A 50 3.51 3.00 -1.12
C ALA A 50 4.86 3.72 -1.08
N PRO A 51 5.01 4.80 -0.27
CA PRO A 51 6.27 5.49 -0.10
C PRO A 51 7.35 4.60 0.51
N TYR A 52 8.62 4.98 0.31
CA TYR A 52 9.72 4.30 0.96
C TYR A 52 9.55 4.40 2.48
N GLY A 53 9.79 3.29 3.17
CA GLY A 53 9.59 3.21 4.61
C GLY A 53 8.20 2.80 5.05
N TYR A 54 7.22 2.57 4.16
CA TYR A 54 5.95 1.95 4.59
C TYR A 54 6.14 0.47 4.95
N TYR A 55 6.79 -0.30 4.07
CA TYR A 55 7.04 -1.72 4.28
C TYR A 55 8.39 -1.98 4.96
N GLY A 56 8.37 -2.85 5.96
CA GLY A 56 9.55 -3.41 6.61
C GLY A 56 10.22 -4.50 5.77
N PRO A 57 11.37 -5.02 6.22
CA PRO A 57 12.16 -6.00 5.48
C PRO A 57 11.44 -7.34 5.26
N ASP A 58 10.48 -7.72 6.11
CA ASP A 58 9.62 -8.90 5.93
C ASP A 58 8.96 -8.99 4.55
N TRP A 59 8.64 -7.83 3.97
CA TRP A 59 7.93 -7.71 2.70
C TRP A 59 8.85 -7.80 1.48
N PHE A 60 10.15 -8.01 1.69
CA PHE A 60 11.15 -8.04 0.64
C PHE A 60 11.94 -9.35 0.65
N THR A 61 12.00 -10.04 -0.48
CA THR A 61 12.92 -11.15 -0.70
C THR A 61 14.04 -10.69 -1.63
N GLY A 62 15.27 -10.62 -1.11
CA GLY A 62 16.42 -10.14 -1.89
C GLY A 62 16.25 -8.71 -2.41
N GLY A 63 15.56 -7.85 -1.65
CA GLY A 63 15.26 -6.47 -2.03
C GLY A 63 14.04 -6.30 -2.94
N VAL A 64 13.36 -7.38 -3.34
CA VAL A 64 12.18 -7.35 -4.20
C VAL A 64 10.91 -7.47 -3.38
N PHE A 65 9.97 -6.54 -3.56
CA PHE A 65 8.66 -6.58 -2.91
C PHE A 65 7.90 -7.84 -3.30
N ILE A 66 7.48 -8.63 -2.31
CA ILE A 66 6.81 -9.92 -2.52
C ILE A 66 5.35 -9.80 -2.92
N GLY A 67 4.78 -8.60 -2.81
CA GLY A 67 3.41 -8.29 -3.19
C GLY A 67 2.47 -8.16 -1.99
N ALA A 68 1.34 -7.51 -2.24
CA ALA A 68 0.18 -7.47 -1.37
C ALA A 68 -1.10 -7.68 -2.19
N GLY A 69 -2.21 -7.88 -1.49
CA GLY A 69 -3.54 -8.04 -2.05
C GLY A 69 -3.64 -9.24 -3.00
N PRO A 70 -4.35 -9.11 -4.14
CA PRO A 70 -4.59 -10.20 -5.08
C PRO A 70 -3.34 -10.79 -5.75
N TRP A 71 -2.21 -10.09 -5.69
CA TRP A 71 -0.97 -10.54 -6.35
C TRP A 71 0.02 -11.22 -5.41
N TYR A 72 -0.27 -11.24 -4.10
CA TYR A 72 0.51 -12.02 -3.16
C TYR A 72 0.11 -13.50 -3.23
N HIS A 73 1.07 -14.37 -3.51
CA HIS A 73 0.88 -15.82 -3.64
C HIS A 73 1.77 -16.62 -2.67
N GLY A 74 2.27 -15.96 -1.61
CA GLY A 74 3.11 -16.59 -0.60
C GLY A 74 2.32 -17.37 0.46
N HIS A 75 2.96 -17.59 1.61
CA HIS A 75 2.36 -18.37 2.70
C HIS A 75 1.17 -17.65 3.34
N GLY A 76 0.10 -18.39 3.65
CA GLY A 76 -1.17 -17.83 4.13
C GLY A 76 -1.19 -17.27 5.55
N ASN A 77 -0.14 -17.48 6.34
CA ASN A 77 -0.01 -16.95 7.71
C ASN A 77 1.08 -15.87 7.80
N PHE A 78 1.44 -15.27 6.66
CA PHE A 78 2.44 -14.22 6.62
C PHE A 78 1.88 -12.94 7.24
N TYR A 79 2.64 -12.39 8.18
CA TYR A 79 2.48 -11.02 8.67
C TYR A 79 3.84 -10.37 8.60
N GLY A 80 3.93 -9.23 7.94
CA GLY A 80 5.16 -8.44 7.87
C GLY A 80 4.97 -7.08 8.52
N HIS A 81 6.05 -6.57 9.08
CA HIS A 81 6.01 -5.25 9.70
C HIS A 81 5.79 -4.13 8.69
N VAL A 82 5.03 -3.13 9.12
CA VAL A 82 4.81 -1.87 8.42
C VAL A 82 5.03 -0.70 9.39
N ASP A 83 5.25 0.47 8.81
CA ASP A 83 5.25 1.75 9.51
C ASP A 83 4.06 2.57 9.01
N ASN A 84 2.96 2.48 9.74
CA ASN A 84 1.69 3.10 9.35
C ASN A 84 1.75 4.65 9.36
N ARG A 85 2.82 5.28 9.87
CA ARG A 85 3.01 6.73 9.78
C ARG A 85 3.18 7.21 8.34
N TYR A 86 3.50 6.31 7.43
CA TYR A 86 3.58 6.57 5.98
C TYR A 86 2.29 6.24 5.22
N ASP A 87 1.21 5.90 5.92
CA ASP A 87 -0.11 5.65 5.34
C ASP A 87 -0.97 6.93 5.32
N PRO A 88 -1.49 7.36 4.16
CA PRO A 88 -2.41 8.49 4.05
C PRO A 88 -3.64 8.40 4.97
N HIS A 89 -4.16 7.19 5.24
CA HIS A 89 -5.26 6.99 6.18
C HIS A 89 -4.89 7.30 7.63
N HIS A 90 -3.60 7.25 7.95
CA HIS A 90 -3.04 7.58 9.26
C HIS A 90 -2.45 9.01 9.30
N GLY A 91 -2.77 9.84 8.30
CA GLY A 91 -2.38 11.26 8.26
C GLY A 91 -1.07 11.54 7.54
N TYR A 92 -0.48 10.55 6.86
CA TYR A 92 0.67 10.82 5.98
C TYR A 92 0.26 11.76 4.84
N ALA A 93 0.93 12.90 4.76
CA ALA A 93 0.77 13.89 3.69
C ALA A 93 2.09 14.16 2.95
N GLY A 94 3.07 13.27 3.09
CA GLY A 94 4.37 13.38 2.44
C GLY A 94 4.32 12.99 0.96
N PRO A 95 5.46 13.07 0.27
CA PRO A 95 5.55 12.73 -1.15
C PRO A 95 5.24 11.25 -1.38
N MET A 96 4.47 10.98 -2.44
CA MET A 96 4.23 9.64 -2.96
C MET A 96 5.29 9.33 -4.04
N PRO A 97 5.77 8.08 -4.13
CA PRO A 97 6.86 7.77 -5.03
C PRO A 97 6.37 7.67 -6.48
N GLU A 98 7.16 8.23 -7.40
CA GLU A 98 7.01 8.02 -8.84
C GLU A 98 8.02 6.98 -9.34
N ARG A 99 7.91 6.60 -10.61
CA ARG A 99 8.88 5.70 -11.25
C ARG A 99 10.30 6.25 -11.10
N GLY A 100 11.19 5.46 -10.51
CA GLY A 100 12.60 5.85 -10.28
C GLY A 100 12.83 6.72 -9.04
N ALA A 101 11.84 6.81 -8.14
CA ALA A 101 12.01 7.42 -6.83
C ALA A 101 13.26 6.86 -6.13
N GLN A 102 13.96 7.74 -5.40
CA GLN A 102 15.09 7.37 -4.56
C GLN A 102 14.61 7.13 -3.12
N PRO A 103 15.21 6.19 -2.38
CA PRO A 103 14.83 5.91 -1.01
C PRO A 103 15.13 7.12 -0.12
N PHE A 104 14.20 7.45 0.78
CA PHE A 104 14.36 8.52 1.76
C PHE A 104 13.56 8.16 3.01
N ASN A 105 14.07 8.55 4.20
CA ASN A 105 13.56 8.25 5.54
C ASN A 105 13.95 6.89 6.16
N HIS A 106 13.78 6.85 7.48
CA HIS A 106 14.05 5.72 8.36
C HIS A 106 12.74 4.94 8.61
N PHE A 107 12.77 3.64 8.33
CA PHE A 107 11.69 2.73 8.69
C PHE A 107 11.69 2.51 10.20
N GLN A 108 10.52 2.53 10.82
CA GLN A 108 10.34 2.06 12.20
C GLN A 108 9.03 1.32 12.30
N ALA A 109 9.12 0.00 12.35
CA ALA A 109 7.97 -0.86 12.50
C ALA A 109 7.11 -0.45 13.70
N ASN A 110 5.81 -0.28 13.48
CA ASN A 110 4.85 0.01 14.53
C ASN A 110 3.57 -0.84 14.43
N GLU A 111 3.46 -1.64 13.38
CA GLU A 111 2.33 -2.53 13.15
C GLU A 111 2.78 -3.71 12.28
N ALA A 112 2.05 -4.83 12.33
CA ALA A 112 2.27 -5.96 11.44
C ALA A 112 0.98 -6.29 10.69
N ARG A 113 1.09 -6.55 9.39
CA ARG A 113 -0.05 -6.77 8.51
C ARG A 113 0.11 -8.02 7.66
N ASP A 114 -1.01 -8.66 7.36
CA ASP A 114 -1.08 -9.67 6.31
C ASP A 114 -1.19 -8.99 4.92
N PRO A 115 -1.05 -9.75 3.82
CA PRO A 115 -1.14 -9.21 2.46
C PRO A 115 -2.49 -8.56 2.14
N GLN A 116 -3.55 -8.89 2.86
CA GLN A 116 -4.89 -8.33 2.69
C GLN A 116 -5.14 -7.09 3.57
N GLY A 117 -4.14 -6.70 4.38
CA GLY A 117 -4.17 -5.53 5.24
C GLY A 117 -4.80 -5.76 6.60
N HIS A 118 -4.98 -7.01 7.02
CA HIS A 118 -5.40 -7.32 8.38
C HIS A 118 -4.22 -7.18 9.34
N VAL A 119 -4.46 -6.52 10.47
CA VAL A 119 -3.46 -6.37 11.53
C VAL A 119 -3.27 -7.68 12.28
N GLY A 120 -2.03 -8.05 12.57
CA GLY A 120 -1.70 -9.24 13.35
C GLY A 120 -0.30 -9.17 13.96
N ASN A 121 0.40 -10.31 13.98
CA ASN A 121 1.69 -10.46 14.63
C ASN A 121 2.68 -11.15 13.68
N ALA A 122 3.81 -10.50 13.40
CA ALA A 122 4.88 -11.00 12.53
C ALA A 122 5.75 -12.11 13.15
N GLY A 123 5.50 -12.47 14.41
CA GLY A 123 6.22 -13.53 15.12
C GLY A 123 7.62 -13.15 15.60
N HIS A 124 8.02 -11.89 15.44
CA HIS A 124 9.29 -11.35 15.90
C HIS A 124 9.14 -9.86 16.25
N GLU A 125 10.11 -9.32 17.00
CA GLU A 125 10.05 -7.95 17.52
C GLU A 125 10.38 -6.89 16.45
N PRO A 126 9.61 -5.78 16.38
CA PRO A 126 9.82 -4.69 15.42
C PRO A 126 11.11 -3.90 15.68
N THR A 127 11.65 -3.97 16.90
CA THR A 127 12.77 -3.13 17.37
C THR A 127 14.11 -3.42 16.70
N ASN A 128 14.24 -4.53 15.98
CA ASN A 128 15.44 -4.86 15.22
C ASN A 128 15.35 -4.45 13.75
N GLU A 129 14.21 -3.89 13.33
CA GLU A 129 13.93 -3.55 11.94
C GLU A 129 13.91 -2.03 11.73
N HIS A 130 15.07 -1.46 11.45
CA HIS A 130 15.22 -0.01 11.25
C HIS A 130 15.44 0.40 9.78
N SER A 131 15.35 -0.56 8.86
CA SER A 131 15.60 -0.33 7.43
C SER A 131 14.51 -1.01 6.62
N ALA A 132 13.90 -0.28 5.70
CA ALA A 132 13.02 -0.89 4.71
C ALA A 132 13.87 -1.85 3.87
N GLY A 133 13.46 -3.13 3.75
CA GLY A 133 14.26 -4.17 3.11
C GLY A 133 14.52 -4.01 1.61
N TYR A 134 14.03 -2.92 1.01
CA TYR A 134 14.35 -2.54 -0.35
C TYR A 134 15.82 -2.15 -0.49
N GLN A 135 16.53 -2.87 -1.36
CA GLN A 135 17.90 -2.58 -1.77
C GLN A 135 17.84 -2.25 -3.26
N GLY A 136 18.10 -0.99 -3.61
CA GLY A 136 17.86 -0.43 -4.95
C GLY A 136 18.34 -1.29 -6.12
N GLY A 137 17.57 -1.26 -7.21
CA GLY A 137 17.90 -1.69 -8.57
C GLY A 137 19.04 -2.70 -8.73
N GLY A 138 18.68 -3.96 -8.93
CA GLY A 138 19.64 -5.03 -9.25
C GLY A 138 20.53 -4.69 -10.45
N HIS A 139 21.81 -4.47 -10.18
CA HIS A 139 22.87 -4.91 -11.08
C HIS A 139 23.13 -6.40 -10.81
N PRO A 140 23.23 -7.27 -11.83
CA PRO A 140 23.67 -8.64 -11.65
C PRO A 140 25.18 -8.63 -11.40
N GLY A 141 25.60 -8.57 -10.14
CA GLY A 141 27.00 -8.75 -9.79
C GLY A 141 27.38 -8.14 -8.45
N GLY A 142 27.60 -8.98 -7.44
CA GLY A 142 28.24 -8.57 -6.20
C GLY A 142 27.71 -9.31 -5.00
N GLY A 143 28.15 -10.55 -4.81
CA GLY A 143 27.98 -11.22 -3.52
C GLY A 143 28.70 -10.42 -2.43
N SER A 144 28.03 -10.24 -1.30
CA SER A 144 28.68 -9.85 -0.04
C SER A 144 27.89 -10.47 1.10
N SER A 145 28.27 -11.70 1.42
CA SER A 145 27.95 -12.36 2.67
C SER A 145 28.42 -11.48 3.83
N HIS A 146 27.50 -11.07 4.69
CA HIS A 146 27.81 -10.67 6.06
C HIS A 146 26.89 -11.46 6.98
N GLY A 147 27.44 -12.58 7.45
CA GLY A 147 26.89 -13.31 8.59
C GLY A 147 27.22 -12.59 9.90
N GLY A 148 26.41 -12.88 10.90
CA GLY A 148 26.62 -12.50 12.30
C GLY A 148 25.26 -12.40 13.00
N GLY A 149 24.96 -13.15 14.04
CA GLY A 149 25.69 -14.18 14.76
C GLY A 149 24.75 -14.68 15.86
N ASP A 150 24.70 -15.99 16.05
CA ASP A 150 23.94 -16.62 17.12
C ASP A 150 24.55 -16.26 18.47
N HIS A 151 23.78 -15.62 19.34
CA HIS A 151 24.10 -15.53 20.76
C HIS A 151 22.94 -16.10 21.57
N GLY A 152 23.04 -17.41 21.83
CA GLY A 152 22.39 -18.04 22.96
C GLY A 152 23.02 -17.54 24.26
N GLY A 153 22.19 -17.07 25.18
CA GLY A 153 22.47 -17.00 26.62
C GLY A 153 21.27 -17.67 27.29
N GLY A 154 21.42 -18.75 28.04
CA GLY A 154 22.34 -18.89 29.16
C GLY A 154 21.49 -18.80 30.42
N GLY A 155 20.84 -19.91 30.78
CA GLY A 155 20.04 -20.02 31.99
C GLY A 155 20.92 -20.01 33.23
N HIS A 156 20.53 -19.22 34.24
CA HIS A 156 21.15 -19.23 35.55
C HIS A 156 20.10 -18.91 36.63
N HIS A 157 19.99 -19.86 37.57
CA HIS A 157 19.35 -19.85 38.91
C HIS A 157 17.83 -19.89 39.01
#